data_AF-A0A6B2UNZ8-F1
#
_entry.id   AF-A0A6B2UNZ8-F1
#
_cell.length_a   1.000
_cell.length_b   1.000
_cell.length_c   1.000
_cell.angle_alpha   90.00
_cell.angle_beta   90.00
_cell.angle_gamma   90.00
#
_symmetry.space_group_name_H-M   'P 1'
#
loop_
_entity.id
_entity.type
_entity.pdbx_description
1 polymer ?
#
loop_
_entity_poly.entity_id
_entity_poly.type
_entity_poly.pdbx_seq_one_letter_code
_entity_poly.pdbx_strand_id
1 'polypeptide(L)' 'HGEGTGLGLAIVAAVAGAHGGTAACTAAPGGGALVTVTLPAAR' A
#
# COMPACT_ATOMS: atom_id res chain seq x y z
N HIS A 1 22.24 -8.48 -6.72
CA HIS A 1 20.86 -7.93 -6.76
C HIS A 1 20.13 -8.61 -5.61
N GLY A 2 19.84 -7.89 -4.53
CA GLY A 2 19.15 -8.48 -3.38
C GLY A 2 17.69 -8.68 -3.73
N GLU A 3 17.24 -9.92 -3.74
CA GLU A 3 15.84 -10.25 -3.95
C GLU A 3 15.05 -9.73 -2.74
N GLY A 4 14.33 -8.62 -2.93
CA GLY A 4 13.41 -8.15 -1.91
C GLY A 4 12.32 -9.21 -1.72
N THR A 5 12.02 -9.56 -0.48
CA THR A 5 11.04 -10.61 -0.13
C THR A 5 9.59 -10.30 -0.55
N GLY A 6 9.34 -9.16 -1.20
CA GLY A 6 8.01 -8.72 -1.60
C GLY A 6 7.10 -8.29 -0.43
N LEU A 7 7.62 -8.24 0.79
CA LEU A 7 6.81 -8.03 2.01
C LEU A 7 6.31 -6.59 2.20
N GLY A 8 6.90 -5.61 1.51
CA GLY A 8 6.60 -4.19 1.73
C GLY A 8 5.11 -3.86 1.64
N LEU A 9 4.45 -4.28 0.55
CA LEU A 9 3.02 -3.99 0.36
C LEU A 9 2.13 -4.79 1.33
N ALA A 10 2.52 -6.02 1.67
CA ALA A 10 1.78 -6.84 2.63
C ALA A 10 1.78 -6.20 4.02
N ILE A 11 2.92 -5.65 4.46
CA ILE A 11 3.04 -4.91 5.71
C ILE A 11 2.16 -3.66 5.67
N VAL A 12 2.22 -2.87 4.59
CA VAL A 12 1.40 -1.66 4.44
C VAL A 12 -0.09 -1.98 4.49
N ALA A 13 -0.54 -3.05 3.80
CA ALA A 13 -1.93 -3.49 3.82
C ALA A 13 -2.38 -3.91 5.24
N ALA A 14 -1.54 -4.65 5.96
CA ALA A 14 -1.83 -5.03 7.35
C ALA A 14 -1.95 -3.82 8.28
N VAL A 15 -1.02 -2.87 8.17
CA VAL A 15 -1.05 -1.63 8.96
C VAL A 15 -2.27 -0.80 8.61
N ALA A 16 -2.58 -0.55 7.34
CA ALA A 16 -3.77 0.20 6.94
C ALA A 16 -5.05 -0.46 7.46
N GLY A 17 -5.18 -1.79 7.34
CA GLY A 17 -6.30 -2.55 7.86
C GLY A 17 -6.47 -2.43 9.37
N ALA A 18 -5.38 -2.46 10.13
CA ALA A 18 -5.40 -2.25 11.58
C ALA A 18 -5.94 -0.86 11.99
N HIS A 19 -5.85 0.13 11.10
CA HIS A 19 -6.38 1.48 11.30
C HIS A 19 -7.77 1.69 10.65
N GLY A 20 -8.46 0.62 10.23
CA GLY A 20 -9.76 0.72 9.56
C GLY A 20 -9.68 1.26 8.13
N GLY A 21 -8.50 1.23 7.53
CA GLY A 21 -8.23 1.69 6.18
C GLY A 21 -7.94 0.56 5.19
N THR A 22 -7.47 0.95 4.01
CA THR A 22 -7.10 0.04 2.91
C THR A 22 -5.83 0.51 2.21
N ALA A 23 -5.14 -0.40 1.54
CA ALA A 23 -4.01 -0.10 0.67
C ALA A 23 -4.13 -0.86 -0.65
N ALA A 24 -3.81 -0.21 -1.76
CA ALA A 24 -3.80 -0.79 -3.10
C ALA A 24 -2.56 -0.35 -3.88
N CYS A 25 -2.10 -1.19 -4.80
CA CYS A 25 -1.02 -0.87 -5.73
C CYS A 25 -1.49 -1.20 -7.15
N THR A 26 -1.40 -0.23 -8.05
CA THR A 26 -1.79 -0.35 -9.45
C THR A 26 -0.70 0.21 -10.36
N ALA A 27 -0.83 0.01 -11.68
CA ALA A 27 0.05 0.67 -12.64
C ALA A 27 -0.29 2.18 -12.70
N ALA A 28 0.73 3.03 -12.58
CA ALA A 28 0.53 4.46 -12.74
C ALA A 28 0.36 4.82 -14.23
N PRO A 29 -0.48 5.83 -14.58
CA PRO A 29 -0.67 6.24 -15.98
C PRO A 29 0.62 6.64 -16.71
N GLY A 30 1.62 7.15 -15.99
CA GLY A 30 2.94 7.53 -16.53
C GLY A 30 3.99 6.41 -16.49
N GLY A 31 3.60 5.18 -16.14
CA GLY A 31 4.51 4.08 -15.87
C GLY A 31 4.98 4.02 -14.42
N GLY A 32 5.47 2.85 -14.01
CA GLY A 32 5.77 2.56 -12.61
C GLY A 32 4.52 2.21 -11.79
N ALA A 33 4.62 2.33 -10.47
CA ALA A 33 3.59 1.93 -9.53
C ALA A 33 2.88 3.15 -8.91
N LEU A 34 1.56 3.07 -8.81
CA LEU A 34 0.73 3.98 -8.01
C LEU A 34 0.26 3.22 -6.77
N VAL A 35 0.67 3.69 -5.60
CA VAL A 35 0.24 3.13 -4.31
C VAL A 35 -0.74 4.11 -3.66
N THR A 36 -1.93 3.62 -3.35
CA THR A 36 -3.00 4.39 -2.70
C THR A 36 -3.28 3.80 -1.34
N VAL A 37 -3.29 4.65 -0.31
CA VAL A 37 -3.69 4.30 1.05
C VAL A 37 -4.89 5.16 1.42
N THR A 38 -5.96 4.52 1.91
CA THR A 38 -7.16 5.20 2.41
C THR A 38 -7.29 4.94 3.89
N LEU A 39 -7.52 5.99 4.67
CA LEU A 39 -7.74 5.91 6.11
C LEU A 39 -9.01 6.69 6.46
N PRO A 40 -9.76 6.26 7.49
CA PRO A 40 -10.83 7.08 8.05
C PRO A 40 -10.28 8.46 8.46
N ALA A 41 -11.02 9.52 8.15
CA ALA A 41 -10.68 10.84 8.68
C ALA A 41 -10.82 10.82 10.21
N ALA A 42 -9.89 11.49 10.91
CA ALA A 42 -10.02 11.69 12.34
C ALA A 42 -11.35 12.40 12.66
N ARG A 43 -11.92 12.07 13.82
CA ARG A 43 -13.16 12.68 14.30
C ARG A 43 -12.89 14.00 15.02
#